data_AF-X8DRP0-F1
#
_entry.id   AF-X8DRP0-F1
#
_cell.length_a   1.000
_cell.length_b   1.000
_cell.length_c   1.000
_cell.angle_alpha   90.00
_cell.angle_beta   90.00
_cell.angle_gamma   90.00
#
_symmetry.space_group_name_H-M   'P 1'
#
loop_
_entity.id
_entity.type
_entity.pdbx_description
1 polymer ?
#
loop_
_entity_poly.entity_id
_entity_poly.type
_entity_poly.pdbx_seq_one_letter_code
_entity_poly.pdbx_strand_id
1 'polypeptide(L)'
;MTATKSTTVRATEARVRRLAKRKGYKLAKSRSKDTAGLYVLLDDYPRGQVHDPAAAFRRREGETLDRIEARLTPIKAFRPYAGKPTDEQLRWAYSRT
;
A
#
# COMPACT_ATOMS: atom_id res chain seq x y z
N MET A 1 21.97 18.38 12.94
CA MET A 1 20.71 17.72 13.34
C MET A 1 20.12 16.88 12.18
N THR A 2 20.75 15.77 11.79
CA THR A 2 20.39 14.94 10.62
C THR A 2 19.89 13.53 10.98
N ALA A 3 19.96 13.15 12.27
CA ALA A 3 19.56 11.85 12.76
C ALA A 3 18.05 11.61 12.63
N THR A 4 17.23 12.62 12.94
CA THR A 4 15.75 12.49 12.97
C THR A 4 15.17 12.13 11.60
N LYS A 5 15.61 12.80 10.53
CA LYS A 5 15.13 12.54 9.16
C LYS A 5 15.50 11.13 8.68
N SER A 6 16.71 10.68 9.00
CA SER A 6 17.21 9.36 8.57
C SER A 6 16.48 8.21 9.28
N THR A 7 16.16 8.37 10.57
CA THR A 7 15.37 7.41 11.35
C THR A 7 13.95 7.28 10.79
N THR A 8 13.30 8.40 10.46
CA THR A 8 11.95 8.40 9.90
C THR A 8 11.90 7.68 8.55
N VAL A 9 12.85 7.95 7.64
CA VAL A 9 12.90 7.28 6.32
C VAL A 9 13.07 5.77 6.47
N ARG A 10 13.95 5.31 7.37
CA ARG A 10 14.14 3.87 7.64
C ARG A 10 12.89 3.23 8.22
N ALA A 11 12.19 3.92 9.12
CA ALA A 11 10.93 3.45 9.70
C ALA A 11 9.82 3.33 8.65
N THR A 12 9.69 4.33 7.76
CA THR A 12 8.74 4.29 6.63
C THR A 12 9.09 3.16 5.67
N GLU A 13 10.36 3.00 5.28
CA GLU A 13 10.79 1.91 4.40
C GLU A 13 10.44 0.53 5.00
N ALA A 14 10.70 0.32 6.29
CA ALA A 14 10.35 -0.93 6.98
C ALA A 14 8.83 -1.16 7.06
N ARG A 15 8.05 -0.10 7.25
CA ARG A 15 6.58 -0.15 7.24
C ARG A 15 6.04 -0.54 5.85
N VAL A 16 6.51 0.12 4.80
CA VAL A 16 6.10 -0.17 3.41
C VAL A 16 6.54 -1.56 2.98
N ARG A 17 7.75 -2.00 3.37
CA ARG A 17 8.23 -3.37 3.10
C ARG A 17 7.32 -4.43 3.73
N ARG A 18 6.86 -4.21 4.96
CA ARG A 18 5.90 -5.11 5.63
C ARG A 18 4.53 -5.11 4.92
N LEU A 19 4.06 -3.94 4.49
CA LEU A 19 2.83 -3.82 3.70
C LEU A 19 2.91 -4.57 2.38
N ALA A 20 4.00 -4.37 1.62
CA ALA A 20 4.25 -5.04 0.35
C ALA A 20 4.25 -6.56 0.52
N LYS A 21 5.00 -7.07 1.50
CA LYS A 21 5.05 -8.51 1.81
C LYS A 21 3.68 -9.09 2.14
N ARG A 22 2.86 -8.40 2.95
CA ARG A 22 1.49 -8.84 3.27
C ARG A 22 0.58 -8.95 2.04
N LYS A 23 0.91 -8.22 0.97
CA LYS A 23 0.15 -8.18 -0.28
C LYS A 23 0.77 -9.06 -1.38
N GLY A 24 1.84 -9.79 -1.10
CA GLY A 24 2.52 -10.65 -2.07
C GLY A 24 3.47 -9.90 -3.01
N TYR A 25 4.02 -8.76 -2.57
CA TYR A 25 5.01 -7.99 -3.32
C TYR A 25 6.35 -7.89 -2.59
N LYS A 26 7.43 -7.81 -3.38
CA LYS A 26 8.77 -7.46 -2.95
C LYS A 26 9.07 -6.00 -3.27
N LEU A 27 9.43 -5.22 -2.25
CA LEU A 27 9.87 -3.84 -2.41
C LEU A 27 11.36 -3.78 -2.77
N ALA A 28 11.70 -3.29 -3.96
CA ALA A 28 13.07 -3.09 -4.41
C ALA A 28 13.42 -1.60 -4.41
N LYS A 29 14.61 -1.26 -3.89
CA LYS A 29 15.13 0.12 -3.85
C LYS A 29 16.06 0.37 -5.05
N SER A 30 15.96 1.53 -5.66
CA SER A 30 16.92 1.91 -6.70
C SER A 30 18.35 2.00 -6.15
N ARG A 31 19.31 1.59 -6.97
CA ARG A 31 20.75 1.76 -6.72
C ARG A 31 21.37 2.87 -7.58
N SER A 32 20.63 3.45 -8.52
CA SER A 32 21.13 4.50 -9.41
C SER A 32 20.94 5.89 -8.77
N LYS A 33 21.88 6.80 -9.05
CA LYS A 33 21.83 8.20 -8.61
C LYS A 33 20.64 8.94 -9.20
N ASP A 34 20.29 8.64 -10.46
CA ASP A 34 19.22 9.32 -11.20
C ASP A 34 17.81 8.96 -10.70
N THR A 35 17.70 7.84 -9.98
CA THR A 35 16.44 7.33 -9.40
C THR A 35 16.56 7.16 -7.89
N ALA A 36 17.46 7.92 -7.26
CA ALA A 36 17.67 7.89 -5.83
C ALA A 36 16.36 8.21 -5.08
N GLY A 37 16.03 7.39 -4.07
CA GLY A 37 14.79 7.55 -3.30
C GLY A 37 13.55 6.91 -3.95
N LEU A 38 13.68 6.32 -5.13
CA LEU A 38 12.61 5.56 -5.77
C LEU A 38 12.69 4.07 -5.44
N TYR A 39 11.51 3.46 -5.44
CA TYR A 39 11.28 2.06 -5.14
C TYR A 39 10.32 1.47 -6.18
N VAL A 40 10.39 0.16 -6.38
CA VAL A 40 9.49 -0.58 -7.25
C VAL A 40 8.88 -1.73 -6.45
N LEU A 41 7.59 -2.01 -6.68
CA LEU A 41 6.95 -3.25 -6.23
C LEU A 41 7.10 -4.31 -7.31
N LEU A 42 7.64 -5.46 -6.94
CA LEU A 42 7.77 -6.63 -7.80
C LEU A 42 6.84 -7.71 -7.26
N ASP A 43 6.18 -8.47 -8.12
CA ASP A 43 5.38 -9.61 -7.69
C ASP A 43 6.28 -10.66 -7.01
N ASP A 44 5.86 -11.16 -5.84
CA ASP A 44 6.60 -12.13 -5.03
C ASP A 44 6.19 -13.59 -5.35
N TYR A 45 5.45 -13.81 -6.45
CA TYR A 45 4.92 -15.13 -6.84
C TYR A 45 5.97 -16.05 -7.49
N PRO A 46 5.89 -17.39 -7.29
CA PRO A 46 6.89 -18.32 -7.79
C PRO A 46 6.55 -18.77 -9.22
N ARG A 47 6.92 -18.00 -10.24
CA ARG A 47 6.91 -18.50 -11.64
C ARG A 47 8.00 -17.87 -12.50
N GLY A 48 9.26 -18.13 -12.17
CA GLY A 48 10.39 -18.06 -13.12
C GLY A 48 10.72 -16.71 -13.78
N GLN A 49 9.91 -15.66 -13.58
CA GLN A 49 10.18 -14.31 -14.03
C GLN A 49 10.94 -13.59 -12.93
N VAL A 50 12.25 -13.59 -13.04
CA VAL A 50 13.09 -12.66 -12.29
C VAL A 50 12.73 -11.26 -12.79
N HIS A 51 11.81 -10.58 -12.11
CA HIS A 51 11.55 -9.18 -12.38
C HIS A 51 12.79 -8.39 -12.00
N ASP A 52 13.63 -8.11 -13.00
CA ASP A 52 14.82 -7.27 -12.85
C ASP A 52 14.37 -5.86 -12.40
N PRO A 53 14.70 -5.44 -11.16
CA PRO A 53 14.37 -4.11 -10.69
C PRO A 53 14.93 -3.03 -11.63
N ALA A 54 16.10 -3.26 -12.23
CA ALA A 54 16.71 -2.30 -13.15
C ALA A 54 15.90 -2.14 -14.45
N ALA A 55 15.21 -3.18 -14.91
CA ALA A 55 14.31 -3.08 -16.05
C ALA A 55 13.07 -2.23 -15.72
N ALA A 56 12.48 -2.40 -14.53
CA ALA A 56 11.35 -1.57 -14.08
C ALA A 56 11.75 -0.09 -13.92
N PHE A 57 12.94 0.19 -13.38
CA PHE A 57 13.46 1.57 -13.32
C PHE A 57 13.73 2.16 -14.72
N ARG A 58 14.23 1.36 -15.67
CA ARG A 58 14.39 1.80 -17.07
C ARG A 58 13.05 2.16 -17.73
N ARG A 59 11.97 1.49 -17.36
CA ARG A 59 10.59 1.79 -17.78
C ARG A 59 9.95 2.96 -17.01
N ARG A 60 10.69 3.61 -16.11
CA ARG A 60 10.23 4.71 -15.25
C ARG A 60 9.06 4.33 -14.32
N GLU A 61 9.03 3.07 -13.87
CA GLU A 61 8.02 2.55 -12.94
C GLU A 61 8.38 2.80 -11.45
N GLY A 62 9.48 3.52 -11.19
CA GLY A 62 9.92 3.84 -9.84
C GLY A 62 9.02 4.88 -9.16
N GLU A 63 8.60 4.59 -7.92
CA GLU A 63 7.72 5.44 -7.12
C GLU A 63 8.34 5.76 -5.75
N THR A 64 7.87 6.82 -5.09
CA THR A 64 8.26 7.15 -3.72
C THR A 64 7.57 6.21 -2.72
N LEU A 65 8.14 6.09 -1.51
CA LEU A 65 7.56 5.27 -0.44
C LEU A 65 6.12 5.68 -0.10
N ASP A 66 5.83 6.98 -0.07
CA ASP A 66 4.50 7.50 0.27
C ASP A 66 3.44 7.08 -0.76
N ARG A 67 3.80 7.12 -2.05
CA ARG A 67 2.90 6.72 -3.15
C ARG A 67 2.65 5.21 -3.14
N ILE A 68 3.71 4.42 -2.90
CA ILE A 68 3.61 2.97 -2.75
C ILE A 68 2.77 2.62 -1.52
N GLU A 69 2.97 3.32 -0.40
CA GLU A 69 2.17 3.15 0.80
C GLU A 69 0.69 3.45 0.54
N ALA A 70 0.38 4.55 -0.13
CA ALA A 70 -0.99 4.92 -0.48
C ALA A 70 -1.64 3.88 -1.42
N ARG A 71 -0.88 3.29 -2.35
CA ARG A 71 -1.37 2.22 -3.24
C ARG A 71 -1.61 0.89 -2.51
N LEU A 72 -0.76 0.55 -1.55
CA LEU A 72 -0.85 -0.70 -0.78
C LEU A 72 -1.83 -0.64 0.38
N THR A 73 -2.02 0.55 0.94
CA THR A 73 -3.05 0.82 1.93
C THR A 73 -4.38 0.82 1.20
N PRO A 74 -5.38 0.03 1.62
CA PRO A 74 -6.70 0.15 1.01
C PRO A 74 -7.15 1.60 1.10
N ILE A 75 -7.65 2.16 -0.01
CA ILE A 75 -8.48 3.36 0.07
C ILE A 75 -9.47 3.07 1.18
N LYS A 76 -9.44 3.87 2.25
CA LYS A 76 -10.50 3.85 3.25
C LYS A 76 -11.75 4.22 2.46
N ALA A 77 -12.41 3.23 1.86
CA ALA A 77 -13.77 3.37 1.43
C ALA A 77 -14.46 3.81 2.71
N PHE A 78 -14.84 5.07 2.74
CA PHE A 78 -15.73 5.61 3.74
C PHE A 78 -16.85 4.58 3.89
N ARG A 79 -16.86 3.84 4.99
CA ARG A 79 -17.98 2.97 5.35
C ARG A 79 -18.97 3.92 5.99
N PRO A 80 -20.02 4.40 5.31
CA PRO A 80 -21.15 4.95 6.05
C PRO A 80 -21.60 3.82 6.99
N TYR A 81 -21.92 4.18 8.23
CA TYR A 81 -22.71 3.30 9.08
C TYR A 81 -24.00 2.98 8.33
N ALA A 82 -24.01 1.88 7.56
CA ALA A 82 -25.24 1.21 7.22
C ALA A 82 -25.68 0.53 8.51
N GLY A 83 -26.36 1.31 9.36
CA GLY A 83 -27.04 0.80 10.55
C GLY A 83 -27.89 -0.37 10.11
N LYS A 84 -27.73 -1.52 10.77
CA LYS A 84 -28.74 -2.56 10.65
C LYS A 84 -29.99 -1.99 11.33
N PRO A 85 -31.15 -1.88 10.65
CA PRO A 85 -32.37 -1.65 11.40
C PRO A 85 -32.53 -2.84 12.33
N THR A 86 -32.60 -2.57 13.63
CA THR A 86 -32.90 -3.61 14.62
C THR A 86 -34.31 -4.13 14.32
N ASP A 87 -34.58 -5.41 14.58
CA ASP A 87 -35.87 -6.08 14.30
C ASP A 87 -37.09 -5.30 14.82
N GLU A 88 -36.90 -4.49 15.85
CA GLU A 88 -37.89 -3.59 16.44
C GLU A 88 -38.35 -2.46 15.50
N GLN A 89 -37.47 -1.94 14.63
CA GLN A 89 -37.81 -0.90 13.64
C GLN A 89 -38.64 -1.45 12.46
N LEU A 90 -38.50 -2.73 12.11
CA LEU A 90 -39.32 -3.38 11.09
C LEU A 90 -40.74 -3.68 11.62
N ARG A 91 -40.89 -3.93 12.92
CA ARG A 91 -42.17 -4.26 13.54
C ARG A 91 -43.15 -3.08 13.60
N TRP A 92 -42.67 -1.84 13.67
CA TRP A 92 -43.53 -0.65 13.62
C TRP A 92 -43.93 -0.22 12.20
N ALA A 93 -43.16 -0.59 11.17
CA ALA A 93 -43.47 -0.24 9.79
C ALA A 93 -44.69 -1.00 9.23
N TYR A 94 -45.00 -2.18 9.77
CA TYR A 94 -46.13 -3.02 9.35
C TYR A 94 -47.42 -2.83 10.14
N SER A 95 -47.46 -1.91 11.11
CA SER A 95 -48.63 -1.72 12.00
C SER A 95 -49.32 -0.37 11.82
N ARG A 96 -49.10 0.33 10.70
CA ARG A 96 -49.78 1.60 10.40
C ARG A 96 -50.33 1.61 8.97
N THR A 97 -51.28 0.72 8.72
CA THR A 97 -52.37 0.92 7.74
C THR A 97 -53.66 1.07 8.51
#